data_AF-A0A7X3G314-F1
#
_entry.id   AF-A0A7X3G314-F1
#
_cell.length_a   1.000
_cell.length_b   1.000
_cell.length_c   1.000
_cell.angle_alpha   90.00
_cell.angle_beta   90.00
_cell.angle_gamma   90.00
#
_symmetry.space_group_name_H-M   'P 1'
#
loop_
_entity.id
_entity.type
_entity.pdbx_description
1 polymer ?
#
loop_
_entity_poly.entity_id
_entity_poly.type
_entity_poly.pdbx_seq_one_letter_code
_entity_poly.pdbx_strand_id
1 'polypeptide(L)'
;MIHRFLFPLLAMSLPAHAATLHQCAADGKVRYVVDDQPRWPGCTSVALPPGAQVETVYPLAPGETPEDTILLHGNVADGRFAVSEHELPSSKPGPERPEPMPLHANLLTRMRARTFGVEERVQATLTDGRLQVTCRPGERAAGVLLTGPWFMTRANALLAATWTAQGGSFTWQVADEVRRARDDAFDLGTSAPDAKAARFVLPARLDRAGWRQFVLLCPASQAGIDVDSLALEPAAASAPAPRSTWVWRPGDWIDGGPALLDWAAAQGIGELFVTVPLKDGAAVRAPDLLAAFVRQAGARGIGIHSVDGDPHMVLADAIPAVAKRVQAYAAYNAAQPPEARLRGVQFDVEPYLLPDNVLPASRRDAAYLDMARAVKTAAGDGLRVEFVVPFWWGKNQALLDALAPHADALAVMDYRTDREQIVDFAIPFLDWAGAHGRRVRIALEAGPIDPEVQRRYVRAADGPGDLLAVDVAGRQVLALLRQPLAAPDARVYRLQSTRAIDGSATTFHKDKAALLRLLPGLEAEFGAWDGFGGIAVHELR
;
A
#
# COMPACT_ATOMS: atom_id res chain seq x y z
N MET A 1 -67.72 -6.66 -62.42
CA MET A 1 -66.81 -7.32 -63.39
C MET A 1 -65.38 -6.97 -62.99
N ILE A 2 -64.46 -7.96 -63.04
CA ILE A 2 -62.99 -7.84 -63.03
C ILE A 2 -62.25 -7.95 -61.66
N HIS A 3 -61.80 -9.18 -61.43
CA HIS A 3 -60.51 -9.73 -60.98
C HIS A 3 -59.59 -9.08 -59.91
N ARG A 4 -59.25 -9.96 -58.94
CA ARG A 4 -57.97 -10.19 -58.22
C ARG A 4 -56.71 -9.64 -58.92
N PHE A 5 -55.73 -9.17 -58.13
CA PHE A 5 -54.42 -9.84 -57.97
C PHE A 5 -53.67 -9.35 -56.71
N LEU A 6 -53.14 -10.31 -55.94
CA LEU A 6 -52.11 -10.12 -54.92
C LEU A 6 -50.79 -9.63 -55.56
N PHE A 7 -50.01 -8.84 -54.84
CA PHE A 7 -48.55 -8.99 -54.80
C PHE A 7 -48.05 -8.96 -53.34
N PRO A 8 -46.97 -9.70 -53.00
CA PRO A 8 -46.54 -10.00 -51.64
C PRO A 8 -45.43 -9.08 -51.12
N LEU A 9 -45.15 -9.21 -49.82
CA LEU A 9 -43.97 -8.81 -49.04
C LEU A 9 -42.89 -7.94 -49.71
N LEU A 10 -42.57 -6.83 -49.05
CA LEU A 10 -41.18 -6.56 -48.64
C LEU A 10 -41.21 -5.77 -47.32
N ALA A 11 -41.34 -6.50 -46.22
CA ALA A 11 -40.81 -6.01 -44.96
C ALA A 11 -39.29 -6.05 -45.11
N MET A 12 -38.69 -4.94 -45.57
CA MET A 12 -37.28 -4.71 -45.32
C MET A 12 -37.16 -4.53 -43.82
N SER A 13 -36.85 -5.61 -43.11
CA SER A 13 -36.16 -5.53 -41.84
C SER A 13 -34.92 -4.69 -42.09
N LEU A 14 -34.96 -3.44 -41.63
CA LEU A 14 -33.75 -2.65 -41.47
C LEU A 14 -32.75 -3.52 -40.71
N PRO A 15 -31.51 -3.68 -41.19
CA PRO A 15 -30.55 -4.51 -40.50
C PRO A 15 -30.35 -3.93 -39.11
N ALA A 16 -30.53 -4.76 -38.08
CA ALA A 16 -30.02 -4.50 -36.75
C ALA A 16 -28.58 -4.02 -36.93
N HIS A 17 -28.31 -2.74 -36.61
CA HIS A 17 -27.03 -2.11 -36.91
C HIS A 17 -25.91 -2.99 -36.32
N ALA A 18 -25.03 -3.47 -37.20
CA ALA A 18 -23.93 -4.34 -36.82
C ALA A 18 -22.76 -3.44 -36.40
N ALA A 19 -22.66 -3.17 -35.10
CA ALA A 19 -21.55 -2.42 -34.56
C ALA A 19 -20.25 -3.22 -34.71
N THR A 20 -19.18 -2.56 -35.13
CA THR A 20 -17.83 -3.13 -35.25
C THR A 20 -16.89 -2.35 -34.33
N LEU A 21 -16.08 -3.07 -33.55
CA LEU A 21 -15.03 -2.48 -32.73
C LEU A 21 -13.71 -2.48 -33.51
N HIS A 22 -13.15 -1.29 -33.70
CA HIS A 22 -11.89 -1.05 -34.40
C HIS A 22 -10.79 -0.68 -33.42
N GLN A 23 -9.67 -1.39 -33.49
CA GLN A 23 -8.40 -0.97 -32.89
C GLN A 23 -7.53 -0.35 -33.98
N CYS A 24 -7.30 0.95 -33.88
CA CYS A 24 -6.49 1.72 -34.81
C CYS A 24 -5.20 2.20 -34.12
N ALA A 25 -4.06 2.11 -34.79
CA ALA A 25 -2.83 2.74 -34.35
C ALA A 25 -2.63 4.07 -35.10
N ALA A 26 -2.61 5.18 -34.38
CA ALA A 26 -2.31 6.51 -34.93
C ALA A 26 -1.29 7.20 -34.04
N ASP A 27 -0.18 7.67 -34.61
CA ASP A 27 0.89 8.40 -33.92
C ASP A 27 1.44 7.67 -32.67
N GLY A 28 1.60 6.35 -32.75
CA GLY A 28 2.06 5.52 -31.64
C GLY A 28 1.03 5.30 -30.52
N LYS A 29 -0.18 5.85 -30.66
CA LYS A 29 -1.28 5.66 -29.71
C LYS A 29 -2.33 4.70 -30.30
N VAL A 30 -2.73 3.73 -29.49
CA VAL A 30 -3.85 2.84 -29.83
C VAL A 30 -5.16 3.55 -29.49
N ARG A 31 -6.09 3.59 -30.44
CA ARG A 31 -7.45 4.10 -30.25
C ARG A 31 -8.46 3.01 -30.56
N TYR A 32 -9.54 3.02 -29.78
CA TYR A 32 -10.68 2.14 -29.98
C TYR A 32 -11.87 2.96 -30.47
N VAL A 33 -12.47 2.55 -31.58
CA VAL A 33 -13.62 3.22 -32.19
C VAL A 33 -14.69 2.17 -32.44
N VAL A 34 -15.95 2.51 -32.18
CA VAL A 34 -17.11 1.66 -32.50
C VAL A 34 -17.99 2.39 -33.49
N ASP A 35 -18.24 1.78 -34.65
CA ASP A 35 -19.18 2.27 -35.65
C ASP A 35 -19.77 1.13 -36.50
N ASP A 36 -20.56 1.46 -37.52
CA ASP A 36 -21.22 0.48 -38.39
C ASP A 36 -20.37 0.06 -39.61
N GLN A 37 -19.14 0.56 -39.74
CA GLN A 37 -18.24 0.17 -40.82
C GLN A 37 -17.65 -1.22 -40.53
N PRO A 38 -17.71 -2.17 -41.47
CA PRO A 38 -17.20 -3.52 -41.22
C PRO A 38 -15.67 -3.56 -41.08
N ARG A 39 -14.96 -2.57 -41.65
CA ARG A 39 -13.50 -2.47 -41.63
C ARG A 39 -13.06 -1.02 -41.74
N TRP A 40 -11.99 -0.69 -41.02
CA TRP A 40 -11.23 0.54 -41.20
C TRP A 40 -9.82 0.21 -41.74
N PRO A 41 -9.33 0.88 -42.79
CA PRO A 41 -7.98 0.68 -43.29
C PRO A 41 -6.94 0.92 -42.20
N GLY A 42 -6.02 -0.03 -42.01
CA GLY A 42 -4.98 0.06 -40.98
C GLY A 42 -5.43 -0.28 -39.54
N CYS A 43 -6.67 -0.73 -39.35
CA CYS A 43 -7.20 -1.09 -38.04
C CYS A 43 -7.57 -2.58 -37.97
N THR A 44 -7.36 -3.21 -36.81
CA THR A 44 -7.93 -4.53 -36.53
C THR A 44 -9.39 -4.34 -36.15
N SER A 45 -10.30 -5.03 -36.84
CA SER A 45 -11.75 -4.83 -36.69
C SER A 45 -12.42 -6.13 -36.27
N VAL A 46 -13.26 -6.08 -35.24
CA VAL A 46 -14.01 -7.23 -34.71
C VAL A 46 -15.50 -6.88 -34.66
N ALA A 47 -16.32 -7.67 -35.32
CA ALA A 47 -17.77 -7.47 -35.30
C ALA A 47 -18.32 -7.76 -33.89
N LEU A 48 -19.15 -6.86 -33.38
CA LEU A 48 -19.85 -7.05 -32.12
C LEU A 48 -21.15 -7.86 -32.37
N PRO A 49 -21.71 -8.50 -31.33
CA PRO A 49 -22.98 -9.21 -31.46
C PRO A 49 -24.09 -8.28 -32.02
N PRO A 50 -24.97 -8.78 -32.91
CA PRO A 50 -26.03 -7.97 -33.49
C PRO A 50 -26.89 -7.28 -32.44
N GLY A 51 -27.14 -5.98 -32.60
CA GLY A 51 -27.91 -5.18 -31.64
C GLY A 51 -27.10 -4.64 -30.46
N ALA A 52 -25.78 -4.85 -30.42
CA ALA A 52 -24.90 -4.22 -29.45
C ALA A 52 -24.89 -2.69 -29.63
N GLN A 53 -25.45 -1.98 -28.64
CA GLN A 53 -25.41 -0.52 -28.58
C GLN A 53 -24.35 -0.10 -27.57
N VAL A 54 -23.13 0.16 -28.04
CA VAL A 54 -22.01 0.50 -27.16
C VAL A 54 -22.15 1.94 -26.64
N GLU A 55 -22.05 2.09 -25.31
CA GLU A 55 -21.95 3.37 -24.62
C GLU A 55 -20.51 3.86 -24.56
N THR A 56 -19.62 3.00 -24.07
CA THR A 56 -18.18 3.29 -23.95
C THR A 56 -17.36 2.00 -24.05
N VAL A 57 -16.09 2.15 -24.40
CA VAL A 57 -15.12 1.06 -24.45
C VAL A 57 -13.98 1.32 -23.48
N TYR A 58 -13.53 0.27 -22.82
CA TYR A 58 -12.45 0.31 -21.85
C TYR A 58 -11.48 -0.85 -22.11
N PRO A 59 -10.28 -0.58 -22.64
CA PRO A 59 -9.30 -1.62 -22.94
C PRO A 59 -8.58 -2.08 -21.66
N LEU A 60 -8.54 -3.39 -21.41
CA LEU A 60 -7.79 -3.98 -20.28
C LEU A 60 -6.28 -3.89 -20.52
N ALA A 61 -5.44 -4.08 -19.50
CA ALA A 61 -3.99 -4.12 -19.71
C ALA A 61 -3.58 -5.33 -20.57
N PRO A 62 -2.43 -5.28 -21.26
CA PRO A 62 -1.96 -6.39 -22.08
C PRO A 62 -1.84 -7.71 -21.28
N GLY A 63 -2.46 -8.78 -21.78
CA GLY A 63 -2.45 -10.10 -21.14
C GLY A 63 -3.53 -10.32 -20.08
N GLU A 64 -4.29 -9.29 -19.69
CA GLU A 64 -5.41 -9.46 -18.78
C GLU A 64 -6.61 -10.09 -19.48
N THR A 65 -7.27 -11.02 -18.79
CA THR A 65 -8.47 -11.70 -19.28
C THR A 65 -9.47 -11.81 -18.14
N PRO A 66 -10.69 -11.28 -18.27
CA PRO A 66 -11.66 -11.32 -17.19
C PRO A 66 -12.21 -12.74 -17.01
N GLU A 67 -12.30 -13.18 -15.75
CA GLU A 67 -12.92 -14.45 -15.33
C GLU A 67 -14.43 -14.26 -15.11
N ASP A 68 -14.94 -14.56 -13.91
CA ASP A 68 -16.37 -14.52 -13.61
C ASP A 68 -16.86 -13.17 -13.08
N THR A 69 -15.94 -12.33 -12.61
CA THR A 69 -16.26 -11.02 -12.03
C THR A 69 -15.39 -9.94 -12.67
N ILE A 70 -15.99 -8.80 -12.95
CA ILE A 70 -15.29 -7.56 -13.31
C ILE A 70 -15.81 -6.48 -12.37
N LEU A 71 -14.90 -5.77 -11.72
CA LEU A 71 -15.23 -4.53 -11.01
C LEU A 71 -14.76 -3.36 -11.87
N LEU A 72 -15.65 -2.45 -12.19
CA LEU A 72 -15.31 -1.20 -12.87
C LEU A 72 -15.49 -0.04 -11.91
N HIS A 73 -14.49 0.82 -11.88
CA HIS A 73 -14.41 2.01 -11.05
C HIS A 73 -14.47 3.25 -11.94
N GLY A 74 -15.03 4.33 -11.41
CA GLY A 74 -15.07 5.59 -12.12
C GLY A 74 -16.15 6.55 -11.65
N ASN A 75 -16.31 7.64 -12.36
CA ASN A 75 -17.22 8.71 -11.96
C ASN A 75 -18.46 8.76 -12.85
N VAL A 76 -19.56 9.29 -12.30
CA VAL A 76 -20.76 9.59 -13.10
C VAL A 76 -20.71 11.07 -13.47
N ALA A 77 -20.37 11.36 -14.72
CA ALA A 77 -20.39 12.70 -15.29
C ALA A 77 -21.52 12.78 -16.32
N ASP A 78 -22.37 13.81 -16.22
CA ASP A 78 -23.52 14.03 -17.13
C ASP A 78 -24.44 12.81 -17.29
N GLY A 79 -24.62 12.05 -16.19
CA GLY A 79 -25.45 10.84 -16.16
C GLY A 79 -24.82 9.60 -16.82
N ARG A 80 -23.56 9.66 -17.24
CA ARG A 80 -22.82 8.55 -17.84
C ARG A 80 -21.69 8.08 -16.93
N PHE A 81 -21.46 6.78 -16.91
CA PHE A 81 -20.38 6.19 -16.13
C PHE A 81 -19.09 6.17 -16.94
N ALA A 82 -18.14 7.01 -16.55
CA ALA A 82 -16.82 7.08 -17.13
C ALA A 82 -15.89 6.17 -16.33
N VAL A 83 -15.52 5.03 -16.91
CA VAL A 83 -14.61 4.06 -16.30
C VAL A 83 -13.20 4.65 -16.22
N SER A 84 -12.63 4.70 -15.01
CA SER A 84 -11.25 5.10 -14.73
C SER A 84 -10.34 3.88 -14.52
N GLU A 85 -10.85 2.86 -13.84
CA GLU A 85 -10.07 1.71 -13.38
C GLU A 85 -10.92 0.42 -13.43
N HIS A 86 -10.24 -0.72 -13.39
CA HIS A 86 -10.87 -2.01 -13.30
C HIS A 86 -10.10 -2.94 -12.35
N GLU A 87 -10.83 -3.84 -11.69
CA GLU A 87 -10.27 -5.00 -11.01
C GLU A 87 -10.83 -6.29 -11.61
N LEU A 88 -9.99 -7.30 -11.73
CA LEU A 88 -10.35 -8.64 -12.19
C LEU A 88 -10.12 -9.65 -11.06
N PRO A 89 -11.08 -9.82 -10.13
CA PRO A 89 -10.94 -10.79 -9.05
C PRO A 89 -10.75 -12.21 -9.60
N SER A 90 -9.68 -12.88 -9.17
CA SER A 90 -9.45 -14.29 -9.43
C SER A 90 -10.46 -15.14 -8.67
N SER A 91 -11.06 -16.12 -9.36
CA SER A 91 -11.90 -17.17 -8.77
C SER A 91 -11.11 -18.16 -7.90
N LYS A 92 -9.78 -18.19 -8.04
CA LYS A 92 -8.87 -19.00 -7.23
C LYS A 92 -8.31 -18.16 -6.08
N PRO A 93 -8.53 -18.54 -4.81
CA PRO A 93 -7.81 -17.94 -3.71
C PRO A 93 -6.31 -18.10 -3.95
N GLY A 94 -5.57 -17.00 -3.89
CA GLY A 94 -4.12 -17.07 -3.85
C GLY A 94 -3.66 -17.82 -2.59
N PRO A 95 -2.40 -18.29 -2.54
CA PRO A 95 -1.85 -18.84 -1.31
C PRO A 95 -1.99 -17.80 -0.19
N GLU A 96 -2.55 -18.23 0.94
CA GLU A 96 -2.69 -17.40 2.15
C GLU A 96 -1.29 -16.95 2.58
N ARG A 97 -1.02 -15.64 2.47
CA ARG A 97 0.25 -15.08 2.91
C ARG A 97 0.19 -14.91 4.43
N PRO A 98 1.27 -15.24 5.17
CA PRO A 98 1.29 -15.00 6.60
C PRO A 98 1.06 -13.52 6.90
N GLU A 99 0.22 -13.24 7.89
CA GLU A 99 -0.07 -11.89 8.35
C GLU A 99 1.10 -11.37 9.22
N PRO A 100 1.26 -10.05 9.40
CA PRO A 100 2.19 -9.53 10.40
C PRO A 100 1.79 -9.98 11.81
N MET A 101 2.76 -10.42 12.62
CA MET A 101 2.50 -10.75 14.01
C MET A 101 2.10 -9.49 14.80
N PRO A 102 0.90 -9.45 15.41
CA PRO A 102 0.39 -8.24 16.04
C PRO A 102 1.16 -7.89 17.31
N LEU A 103 1.32 -6.58 17.55
CA LEU A 103 1.78 -6.06 18.83
C LEU A 103 0.62 -6.00 19.82
N HIS A 104 0.90 -6.17 21.11
CA HIS A 104 -0.04 -6.08 22.24
C HIS A 104 -1.19 -7.11 22.27
N ALA A 105 -1.46 -7.82 21.18
CA ALA A 105 -2.48 -8.86 21.13
C ALA A 105 -2.01 -10.16 21.79
N ASN A 106 -2.92 -10.85 22.48
CA ASN A 106 -2.63 -12.19 23.00
C ASN A 106 -2.57 -13.19 21.84
N LEU A 107 -1.35 -13.57 21.47
CA LEU A 107 -1.05 -14.48 20.36
C LEU A 107 -1.66 -15.87 20.57
N LEU A 108 -1.86 -16.30 21.82
CA LEU A 108 -2.43 -17.61 22.14
C LEU A 108 -3.83 -17.84 21.55
N THR A 109 -4.57 -16.76 21.26
CA THR A 109 -5.93 -16.82 20.69
C THR A 109 -5.97 -17.39 19.27
N ARG A 110 -4.89 -17.25 18.49
CA ARG A 110 -4.77 -17.76 17.11
C ARG A 110 -3.59 -18.71 16.93
N MET A 111 -2.94 -19.12 18.02
CA MET A 111 -1.86 -20.11 18.00
C MET A 111 -2.39 -21.55 18.03
N ARG A 112 -1.51 -22.49 17.65
CA ARG A 112 -1.69 -23.92 17.84
C ARG A 112 -0.59 -24.44 18.75
N ALA A 113 -0.97 -25.31 19.68
CA ALA A 113 -0.04 -25.98 20.59
C ALA A 113 0.17 -27.44 20.16
N ARG A 114 1.42 -27.89 20.10
CA ARG A 114 1.78 -29.29 19.88
C ARG A 114 2.83 -29.72 20.90
N THR A 115 2.56 -30.79 21.63
CA THR A 115 3.54 -31.37 22.56
C THR A 115 4.65 -32.11 21.82
N PHE A 116 5.84 -32.16 22.41
CA PHE A 116 6.94 -32.99 21.94
C PHE A 116 7.72 -33.59 23.12
N GLY A 117 8.48 -34.64 22.85
CA GLY A 117 9.28 -35.35 23.85
C GLY A 117 9.03 -36.86 23.77
N VAL A 118 10.08 -37.66 24.02
CA VAL A 118 10.03 -39.13 23.86
C VAL A 118 9.52 -39.87 25.08
N GLU A 119 9.50 -39.23 26.26
CA GLU A 119 9.05 -39.82 27.54
C GLU A 119 7.54 -39.68 27.78
N GLU A 120 6.81 -39.08 26.82
CA GLU A 120 5.36 -38.79 26.93
C GLU A 120 4.98 -38.04 28.22
N ARG A 121 5.90 -37.23 28.75
CA ARG A 121 5.77 -36.59 30.06
C ARG A 121 5.03 -35.25 30.04
N VAL A 122 4.56 -34.81 28.87
CA VAL A 122 3.97 -33.47 28.68
C VAL A 122 2.53 -33.59 28.20
N GLN A 123 1.63 -32.92 28.90
CA GLN A 123 0.27 -32.69 28.43
C GLN A 123 0.07 -31.19 28.27
N ALA A 124 -0.56 -30.78 27.18
CA ALA A 124 -0.86 -29.38 26.92
C ALA A 124 -2.26 -29.21 26.35
N THR A 125 -2.95 -28.16 26.77
CA THR A 125 -4.26 -27.78 26.24
C THR A 125 -4.25 -26.28 26.01
N LEU A 126 -4.61 -25.86 24.79
CA LEU A 126 -4.77 -24.46 24.43
C LEU A 126 -6.25 -24.22 24.15
N THR A 127 -6.90 -23.44 25.01
CA THR A 127 -8.35 -23.16 24.92
C THR A 127 -8.60 -21.74 25.36
N ASP A 128 -9.45 -21.01 24.63
CA ASP A 128 -9.82 -19.63 24.92
C ASP A 128 -8.63 -18.68 25.15
N GLY A 129 -7.55 -18.86 24.38
CA GLY A 129 -6.34 -18.03 24.48
C GLY A 129 -5.50 -18.27 25.73
N ARG A 130 -5.71 -19.38 26.45
CA ARG A 130 -4.91 -19.81 27.60
C ARG A 130 -4.27 -21.17 27.31
N LEU A 131 -2.96 -21.26 27.55
CA LEU A 131 -2.20 -22.50 27.43
C LEU A 131 -1.97 -23.12 28.82
N GLN A 132 -2.49 -24.32 29.04
CA GLN A 132 -2.22 -25.11 30.24
C GLN A 132 -1.23 -26.22 29.89
N VAL A 133 -0.16 -26.36 30.68
CA VAL A 133 0.87 -27.39 30.47
C VAL A 133 1.17 -28.09 31.79
N THR A 134 1.18 -29.42 31.77
CA THR A 134 1.66 -30.24 32.89
C THR A 134 2.84 -31.09 32.45
N CYS A 135 3.86 -31.14 33.30
CA CYS A 135 5.10 -31.85 33.09
C CYS A 135 5.28 -32.89 34.20
N ARG A 136 5.40 -34.17 33.82
CA ARG A 136 5.87 -35.23 34.71
C ARG A 136 7.41 -35.24 34.77
N PRO A 137 8.01 -35.82 35.83
CA PRO A 137 9.46 -35.95 35.92
C PRO A 137 10.06 -36.68 34.73
N GLY A 138 11.23 -36.25 34.28
CA GLY A 138 11.98 -36.88 33.18
C GLY A 138 13.25 -36.10 32.83
N GLU A 139 14.19 -36.75 32.17
CA GLU A 139 15.51 -36.17 31.89
C GLU A 139 15.67 -35.73 30.44
N ARG A 140 14.79 -36.19 29.54
CA ARG A 140 14.85 -35.85 28.12
C ARG A 140 14.08 -34.57 27.83
N ALA A 141 14.52 -33.86 26.80
CA ALA A 141 13.89 -32.64 26.32
C ALA A 141 12.43 -32.93 25.93
N ALA A 142 11.51 -32.17 26.50
CA ALA A 142 10.09 -32.26 26.25
C ALA A 142 9.44 -30.90 26.52
N GLY A 143 8.34 -30.61 25.85
CA GLY A 143 7.67 -29.33 25.99
C GLY A 143 6.54 -29.13 25.00
N VAL A 144 6.24 -27.87 24.72
CA VAL A 144 5.18 -27.43 23.81
C VAL A 144 5.76 -26.52 22.73
N LEU A 145 5.41 -26.81 21.49
CA LEU A 145 5.64 -25.95 20.33
C LEU A 145 4.39 -25.11 20.10
N LEU A 146 4.58 -23.79 19.97
CA LEU A 146 3.53 -22.81 19.69
C LEU A 146 3.74 -22.22 18.29
N THR A 147 2.81 -22.49 17.37
CA THR A 147 2.84 -22.00 15.99
C THR A 147 1.66 -21.08 15.71
N GLY A 148 1.80 -20.17 14.74
CA GLY A 148 0.74 -19.22 14.37
C GLY A 148 0.79 -18.85 12.88
N PRO A 149 -0.23 -18.15 12.37
CA PRO A 149 -0.37 -17.81 10.95
C PRO A 149 0.45 -16.58 10.53
N TRP A 150 1.49 -16.21 11.28
CA TRP A 150 2.18 -14.93 11.12
C TRP A 150 3.64 -15.08 10.70
N PHE A 151 4.19 -13.99 10.16
CA PHE A 151 5.62 -13.72 10.21
C PHE A 151 5.91 -12.71 11.33
N MET A 152 7.12 -12.71 11.89
CA MET A 152 7.50 -11.74 12.91
C MET A 152 8.07 -10.48 12.24
N THR A 153 7.52 -9.32 12.58
CA THR A 153 7.95 -8.02 12.01
C THR A 153 9.32 -7.59 12.55
N ARG A 154 9.91 -6.56 11.96
CA ARG A 154 11.17 -5.96 12.43
C ARG A 154 10.97 -4.90 13.53
N ALA A 155 9.75 -4.74 14.05
CA ALA A 155 9.46 -3.89 15.21
C ALA A 155 10.43 -4.20 16.37
N ASN A 156 11.02 -3.19 16.99
CA ASN A 156 11.82 -3.32 18.19
C ASN A 156 10.95 -3.78 19.36
N ALA A 157 10.76 -5.09 19.44
CA ALA A 157 9.85 -5.75 20.35
C ALA A 157 10.55 -6.84 21.16
N LEU A 158 9.94 -7.15 22.30
CA LEU A 158 10.25 -8.26 23.17
C LEU A 158 9.02 -9.18 23.26
N LEU A 159 9.24 -10.43 23.68
CA LEU A 159 8.15 -11.35 23.98
C LEU A 159 7.75 -11.18 25.44
N ALA A 160 6.53 -10.72 25.70
CA ALA A 160 5.95 -10.66 27.02
C ALA A 160 5.04 -11.87 27.24
N ALA A 161 5.14 -12.48 28.42
CA ALA A 161 4.23 -13.55 28.81
C ALA A 161 3.79 -13.37 30.26
N THR A 162 2.55 -13.74 30.55
CA THR A 162 2.00 -13.83 31.91
C THR A 162 1.50 -15.23 32.18
N TRP A 163 1.71 -15.73 33.40
CA TRP A 163 1.35 -17.09 33.76
C TRP A 163 1.18 -17.28 35.26
N THR A 164 0.62 -18.44 35.62
CA THR A 164 0.76 -19.04 36.96
C THR A 164 1.49 -20.38 36.84
N ALA A 165 2.56 -20.58 37.60
CA ALA A 165 3.36 -21.80 37.55
C ALA A 165 3.53 -22.43 38.93
N GLN A 166 3.77 -23.74 38.96
CA GLN A 166 4.04 -24.53 40.17
C GLN A 166 5.08 -25.60 39.84
N GLY A 167 5.91 -25.97 40.83
CA GLY A 167 6.79 -27.14 40.73
C GLY A 167 8.08 -26.98 39.89
N GLY A 168 8.38 -25.78 39.39
CA GLY A 168 9.67 -25.49 38.76
C GLY A 168 9.67 -24.30 37.82
N SER A 169 10.85 -24.07 37.23
CA SER A 169 11.09 -23.06 36.19
C SER A 169 10.91 -23.64 34.80
N PHE A 170 10.42 -22.82 33.87
CA PHE A 170 10.20 -23.17 32.48
C PHE A 170 11.13 -22.36 31.57
N THR A 171 11.71 -22.99 30.56
CA THR A 171 12.57 -22.28 29.59
C THR A 171 11.77 -21.91 28.35
N TRP A 172 11.89 -20.66 27.93
CA TRP A 172 11.29 -20.14 26.71
C TRP A 172 12.32 -20.08 25.61
N GLN A 173 11.92 -20.47 24.40
CA GLN A 173 12.79 -20.43 23.22
C GLN A 173 12.01 -19.97 21.99
N VAL A 174 12.73 -19.61 20.93
CA VAL A 174 12.17 -19.21 19.64
C VAL A 174 12.96 -19.87 18.50
N ALA A 175 12.26 -20.34 17.47
CA ALA A 175 12.90 -20.90 16.29
C ALA A 175 12.40 -20.24 15.01
N ASP A 176 13.36 -19.83 14.17
CA ASP A 176 13.15 -19.55 12.77
C ASP A 176 13.19 -20.84 11.94
N GLU A 177 13.03 -20.70 10.62
CA GLU A 177 13.01 -21.82 9.68
C GLU A 177 14.30 -22.64 9.72
N VAL A 178 15.46 -21.99 9.80
CA VAL A 178 16.77 -22.66 9.81
C VAL A 178 16.95 -23.49 11.08
N ARG A 179 16.59 -22.94 12.24
CA ARG A 179 16.67 -23.63 13.53
C ARG A 179 15.65 -24.76 13.62
N ARG A 180 14.40 -24.52 13.21
CA ARG A 180 13.36 -25.55 13.19
C ARG A 180 13.76 -26.75 12.32
N ALA A 181 14.38 -26.52 11.16
CA ALA A 181 14.83 -27.61 10.28
C ALA A 181 15.92 -28.50 10.91
N ARG A 182 16.56 -28.05 11.98
CA ARG A 182 17.61 -28.76 12.72
C ARG A 182 17.16 -29.23 14.11
N ASP A 183 15.86 -29.16 14.40
CA ASP A 183 15.28 -29.42 15.72
C ASP A 183 15.94 -28.59 16.85
N ASP A 184 16.26 -27.33 16.54
CA ASP A 184 16.96 -26.39 17.42
C ASP A 184 16.12 -25.11 17.64
N ALA A 185 16.49 -24.32 18.64
CA ALA A 185 15.86 -23.04 18.97
C ALA A 185 16.85 -22.10 19.70
N PHE A 186 16.62 -20.80 19.58
CA PHE A 186 17.32 -19.81 20.40
C PHE A 186 16.70 -19.75 21.79
N ASP A 187 17.54 -19.81 22.82
CA ASP A 187 17.12 -19.57 24.19
C ASP A 187 16.73 -18.11 24.40
N LEU A 188 15.55 -17.89 24.98
CA LEU A 188 15.03 -16.59 25.38
C LEU A 188 15.23 -16.33 26.88
N GLY A 189 15.41 -17.40 27.67
CA GLY A 189 15.58 -17.36 29.11
C GLY A 189 14.63 -18.29 29.85
N THR A 190 14.90 -18.44 31.15
CA THR A 190 14.16 -19.30 32.06
C THR A 190 13.30 -18.47 33.01
N SER A 191 12.03 -18.86 33.20
CA SER A 191 11.15 -18.21 34.16
C SER A 191 11.65 -18.43 35.59
N ALA A 192 11.65 -17.38 36.42
CA ALA A 192 11.88 -17.56 37.84
C ALA A 192 10.72 -18.36 38.47
N PRO A 193 10.97 -19.24 39.46
CA PRO A 193 9.95 -20.14 40.01
C PRO A 193 8.66 -19.46 40.50
N ASP A 194 8.78 -18.25 41.06
CA ASP A 194 7.66 -17.48 41.61
C ASP A 194 7.21 -16.31 40.71
N ALA A 195 7.83 -16.15 39.53
CA ALA A 195 7.43 -15.11 38.60
C ALA A 195 6.05 -15.42 38.01
N LYS A 196 5.23 -14.38 37.87
CA LYS A 196 3.93 -14.44 37.19
C LYS A 196 3.95 -13.80 35.80
N ALA A 197 5.07 -13.19 35.44
CA ALA A 197 5.30 -12.58 34.16
C ALA A 197 6.80 -12.50 33.87
N ALA A 198 7.17 -12.48 32.60
CA ALA A 198 8.49 -12.04 32.16
C ALA A 198 8.43 -11.39 30.79
N ARG A 199 9.52 -10.69 30.51
CA ARG A 199 9.81 -10.07 29.22
C ARG A 199 11.11 -10.67 28.71
N PHE A 200 11.06 -11.24 27.51
CA PHE A 200 12.18 -11.91 26.88
C PHE A 200 12.67 -11.13 25.67
N VAL A 201 13.94 -10.75 25.68
CA VAL A 201 14.59 -10.08 24.56
C VAL A 201 14.70 -11.05 23.39
N LEU A 202 14.24 -10.64 22.21
CA LEU A 202 14.39 -11.45 21.00
C LEU A 202 15.86 -11.47 20.56
N PRO A 203 16.41 -12.63 20.15
CA PRO A 203 17.79 -12.71 19.69
C PRO A 203 18.01 -11.83 18.45
N ALA A 204 19.07 -11.01 18.45
CA ALA A 204 19.40 -10.15 17.32
C ALA A 204 19.66 -10.92 16.00
N ARG A 205 20.04 -12.21 16.11
CA ARG A 205 20.29 -13.11 14.97
C ARG A 205 19.07 -13.91 14.51
N LEU A 206 17.91 -13.74 15.15
CA LEU A 206 16.67 -14.41 14.75
C LEU A 206 16.24 -13.91 13.37
N ASP A 207 16.05 -14.81 12.41
CA ASP A 207 15.34 -14.47 11.18
C ASP A 207 13.84 -14.32 11.50
N ARG A 208 13.40 -13.08 11.64
CA ARG A 208 12.03 -12.76 12.03
C ARG A 208 11.01 -13.03 10.91
N ALA A 209 11.37 -12.73 9.66
CA ALA A 209 10.53 -13.08 8.51
C ALA A 209 10.41 -14.61 8.37
N GLY A 210 11.48 -15.33 8.67
CA GLY A 210 11.53 -16.78 8.75
C GLY A 210 11.03 -17.40 10.06
N TRP A 211 10.42 -16.64 10.98
CA TRP A 211 9.91 -17.17 12.25
C TRP A 211 8.95 -18.36 12.02
N ARG A 212 9.03 -19.38 12.89
CA ARG A 212 8.15 -20.56 12.80
C ARG A 212 7.44 -20.93 14.09
N GLN A 213 8.11 -20.78 15.24
CA GLN A 213 7.53 -21.22 16.50
C GLN A 213 8.18 -20.58 17.73
N PHE A 214 7.40 -20.47 18.80
CA PHE A 214 7.92 -20.40 20.17
C PHE A 214 7.94 -21.80 20.79
N VAL A 215 8.83 -22.02 21.75
CA VAL A 215 8.95 -23.30 22.45
C VAL A 215 8.93 -23.03 23.95
N LEU A 216 8.12 -23.80 24.66
CA LEU A 216 8.08 -23.83 26.12
C LEU A 216 8.61 -25.19 26.59
N LEU A 217 9.77 -25.20 27.25
CA LEU A 217 10.42 -26.41 27.74
C LEU A 217 9.99 -26.74 29.18
N CYS A 218 9.63 -28.00 29.39
CA CYS A 218 9.35 -28.54 30.72
C CYS A 218 10.63 -28.74 31.52
N PRO A 219 10.65 -28.40 32.83
CA PRO A 219 11.74 -28.78 33.73
C PRO A 219 11.82 -30.31 33.87
N ALA A 220 12.93 -30.79 34.46
CA ALA A 220 13.11 -32.21 34.75
C ALA A 220 12.24 -32.71 35.91
N SER A 221 11.81 -31.80 36.79
CA SER A 221 10.90 -32.08 37.91
C SER A 221 9.43 -32.05 37.47
N GLN A 222 8.55 -32.53 38.35
CA GLN A 222 7.12 -32.35 38.18
C GLN A 222 6.77 -30.86 38.28
N ALA A 223 6.11 -30.31 37.26
CA ALA A 223 5.73 -28.91 37.21
C ALA A 223 4.44 -28.69 36.40
N GLY A 224 3.80 -27.54 36.60
CA GLY A 224 2.67 -27.08 35.80
C GLY A 224 2.77 -25.58 35.53
N ILE A 225 2.29 -25.15 34.38
CA ILE A 225 2.20 -23.73 34.00
C ILE A 225 0.93 -23.46 33.21
N ASP A 226 0.18 -22.45 33.64
CA ASP A 226 -0.95 -21.88 32.93
C ASP A 226 -0.51 -20.52 32.40
N VAL A 227 -0.27 -20.42 31.10
CA VAL A 227 0.08 -19.17 30.41
C VAL A 227 -1.20 -18.46 30.03
N ASP A 228 -1.45 -17.33 30.68
CA ASP A 228 -2.63 -16.49 30.48
C ASP A 228 -2.49 -15.58 29.24
N SER A 229 -1.27 -15.13 28.94
CA SER A 229 -1.00 -14.31 27.76
C SER A 229 0.40 -14.52 27.21
N LEU A 230 0.52 -14.39 25.89
CA LEU A 230 1.77 -14.31 25.17
C LEU A 230 1.62 -13.21 24.11
N ALA A 231 2.43 -12.16 24.17
CA ALA A 231 2.31 -11.00 23.29
C ALA A 231 3.68 -10.47 22.88
N LEU A 232 3.77 -9.86 21.70
CA LEU A 232 4.88 -8.96 21.39
C LEU A 232 4.58 -7.58 21.97
N GLU A 233 5.54 -7.01 22.69
CA GLU A 233 5.46 -5.64 23.22
C GLU A 233 6.67 -4.82 22.73
N PRO A 234 6.51 -3.52 22.47
CA PRO A 234 7.64 -2.64 22.21
C PRO A 234 8.69 -2.73 23.32
N ALA A 235 9.95 -2.92 22.94
CA ALA A 235 11.05 -3.12 23.88
C ALA A 235 11.40 -1.85 24.67
N ALA A 236 11.16 -0.69 24.08
CA ALA A 236 11.29 0.62 24.70
C ALA A 236 10.24 1.58 24.13
N ALA A 237 9.94 2.63 24.88
CA ALA A 237 9.24 3.78 24.33
C ALA A 237 10.19 4.51 23.37
N SER A 238 9.80 4.63 22.11
CA SER A 238 10.56 5.39 21.13
C SER A 238 10.34 6.89 21.30
N ALA A 239 11.37 7.67 20.93
CA ALA A 239 11.23 9.12 20.87
C ALA A 239 10.09 9.48 19.89
N PRO A 240 9.21 10.43 20.22
CA PRO A 240 8.14 10.84 19.31
C PRO A 240 8.74 11.35 18.00
N ALA A 241 8.30 10.78 16.89
CA ALA A 241 8.64 11.29 15.57
C ALA A 241 7.71 12.46 15.22
N PRO A 242 8.22 13.55 14.59
CA PRO A 242 7.42 14.73 14.31
C PRO A 242 6.35 14.43 13.26
N ARG A 243 5.13 14.97 13.48
CA ARG A 243 4.11 15.03 12.44
C ARG A 243 4.53 15.98 11.33
N SER A 244 4.09 15.70 10.11
CA SER A 244 4.38 16.53 8.95
C SER A 244 3.16 16.81 8.08
N THR A 245 3.22 17.85 7.23
CA THR A 245 2.17 18.14 6.25
C THR A 245 2.74 18.86 5.02
N TRP A 246 1.95 18.92 3.95
CA TRP A 246 2.30 19.56 2.68
C TRP A 246 1.72 20.96 2.57
N VAL A 247 2.50 21.86 1.95
CA VAL A 247 2.12 23.23 1.62
C VAL A 247 2.46 23.47 0.14
N TRP A 248 1.50 23.13 -0.72
CA TRP A 248 1.67 23.12 -2.18
C TRP A 248 1.73 24.52 -2.81
N ARG A 249 1.09 25.53 -2.21
CA ARG A 249 1.06 26.89 -2.77
C ARG A 249 2.23 27.70 -2.21
N PRO A 250 3.19 28.16 -3.05
CA PRO A 250 4.34 28.92 -2.56
C PRO A 250 3.97 30.21 -1.80
N GLY A 251 2.87 30.87 -2.19
CA GLY A 251 2.38 32.07 -1.51
C GLY A 251 2.05 31.86 -0.02
N ASP A 252 1.70 30.63 0.38
CA ASP A 252 1.40 30.33 1.79
C ASP A 252 2.63 30.50 2.70
N TRP A 253 3.86 30.24 2.21
CA TRP A 253 5.08 30.47 2.99
C TRP A 253 5.78 31.78 2.63
N ILE A 254 5.63 32.28 1.40
CA ILE A 254 6.23 33.55 0.94
C ILE A 254 5.52 34.75 1.58
N ASP A 255 4.19 34.79 1.50
CA ASP A 255 3.39 35.92 1.99
C ASP A 255 2.79 35.62 3.37
N GLY A 256 2.42 34.35 3.61
CA GLY A 256 1.73 33.88 4.82
C GLY A 256 2.63 33.23 5.89
N GLY A 257 3.96 33.28 5.73
CA GLY A 257 4.93 32.48 6.50
C GLY A 257 4.69 32.45 8.02
N PRO A 258 4.62 33.60 8.73
CA PRO A 258 4.40 33.61 10.18
C PRO A 258 3.11 32.91 10.61
N ALA A 259 1.99 33.17 9.92
CA ALA A 259 0.70 32.56 10.22
C ALA A 259 0.70 31.06 9.95
N LEU A 260 1.37 30.62 8.88
CA LEU A 260 1.57 29.20 8.58
C LEU A 260 2.35 28.49 9.70
N LEU A 261 3.44 29.09 10.18
CA LEU A 261 4.27 28.50 11.22
C LEU A 261 3.58 28.47 12.59
N ASP A 262 2.81 29.51 12.93
CA ASP A 262 2.03 29.53 14.17
C ASP A 262 0.90 28.49 14.14
N TRP A 263 0.23 28.32 12.99
CA TRP A 263 -0.74 27.24 12.78
C TRP A 263 -0.08 25.86 12.92
N ALA A 264 1.06 25.64 12.25
CA ALA A 264 1.76 24.36 12.29
C ALA A 264 2.17 24.00 13.73
N ALA A 265 2.72 24.96 14.49
CA ALA A 265 3.05 24.77 15.89
C ALA A 265 1.81 24.42 16.74
N ALA A 266 0.68 25.10 16.51
CA ALA A 266 -0.57 24.82 17.22
C ALA A 266 -1.15 23.42 16.91
N GLN A 267 -0.88 22.88 15.72
CA GLN A 267 -1.27 21.52 15.33
C GLN A 267 -0.24 20.44 15.72
N GLY A 268 0.88 20.80 16.36
CA GLY A 268 1.95 19.87 16.70
C GLY A 268 2.72 19.35 15.48
N ILE A 269 2.73 20.11 14.37
CA ILE A 269 3.48 19.79 13.17
C ILE A 269 4.95 20.20 13.36
N GLY A 270 5.84 19.22 13.29
CA GLY A 270 7.29 19.42 13.42
C GLY A 270 8.02 19.51 12.09
N GLU A 271 7.37 19.20 10.97
CA GLU A 271 7.96 19.33 9.64
C GLU A 271 6.96 19.79 8.57
N LEU A 272 7.41 20.66 7.66
CA LEU A 272 6.63 21.14 6.53
C LEU A 272 7.33 20.81 5.21
N PHE A 273 6.58 20.23 4.28
CA PHE A 273 6.97 20.02 2.89
C PHE A 273 6.41 21.16 2.06
N VAL A 274 7.25 22.11 1.63
CA VAL A 274 6.81 23.32 0.93
C VAL A 274 7.29 23.34 -0.51
N THR A 275 6.45 23.79 -1.44
CA THR A 275 6.90 24.00 -2.82
C THR A 275 7.83 25.21 -2.88
N VAL A 276 9.08 25.00 -3.31
CA VAL A 276 10.11 26.04 -3.42
C VAL A 276 10.30 26.41 -4.90
N PRO A 277 9.86 27.60 -5.35
CA PRO A 277 9.99 27.98 -6.75
C PRO A 277 11.45 28.17 -7.17
N LEU A 278 11.78 27.64 -8.35
CA LEU A 278 13.05 27.94 -9.01
C LEU A 278 12.90 29.07 -10.05
N LYS A 279 14.02 29.75 -10.30
CA LYS A 279 14.27 30.64 -11.44
C LYS A 279 15.02 29.84 -12.50
N ASP A 280 14.45 29.77 -13.71
CA ASP A 280 14.99 29.07 -14.88
C ASP A 280 15.36 27.59 -14.61
N GLY A 281 14.71 26.97 -13.62
CA GLY A 281 14.98 25.60 -13.17
C GLY A 281 16.38 25.38 -12.59
N ALA A 282 17.13 26.44 -12.27
CA ALA A 282 18.56 26.36 -11.96
C ALA A 282 18.97 26.98 -10.61
N ALA A 283 18.13 27.85 -10.05
CA ALA A 283 18.41 28.52 -8.77
C ALA A 283 17.12 28.76 -8.00
N VAL A 284 17.17 28.72 -6.66
CA VAL A 284 16.04 29.13 -5.82
C VAL A 284 15.66 30.57 -6.14
N ARG A 285 14.38 30.83 -6.41
CA ARG A 285 13.91 32.14 -6.91
C ARG A 285 14.12 33.28 -5.91
N ALA A 286 13.90 33.01 -4.63
CA ALA A 286 14.00 33.98 -3.54
C ALA A 286 14.77 33.37 -2.35
N PRO A 287 16.10 33.21 -2.46
CA PRO A 287 16.89 32.47 -1.48
C PRO A 287 16.89 33.15 -0.10
N ASP A 288 16.93 34.48 -0.02
CA ASP A 288 16.96 35.19 1.26
C ASP A 288 15.62 35.08 2.02
N LEU A 289 14.50 35.12 1.28
CA LEU A 289 13.17 34.89 1.85
C LEU A 289 13.03 33.45 2.38
N LEU A 290 13.49 32.47 1.59
CA LEU A 290 13.51 31.07 2.04
C LEU A 290 14.38 30.91 3.29
N ALA A 291 15.57 31.50 3.32
CA ALA A 291 16.48 31.44 4.46
C ALA A 291 15.85 32.05 5.73
N ALA A 292 15.15 33.19 5.59
CA ALA A 292 14.43 33.80 6.69
C ALA A 292 13.27 32.90 7.19
N PHE A 293 12.48 32.34 6.28
CA PHE A 293 11.39 31.41 6.61
C PHE A 293 11.91 30.16 7.34
N VAL A 294 12.98 29.53 6.84
CA VAL A 294 13.58 28.35 7.46
C VAL A 294 14.09 28.64 8.88
N ARG A 295 14.73 29.80 9.10
CA ARG A 295 15.16 30.21 10.46
C ARG A 295 13.97 30.40 11.41
N GLN A 296 12.91 31.06 10.94
CA GLN A 296 11.70 31.28 11.74
C GLN A 296 10.98 29.97 12.07
N ALA A 297 10.98 29.02 11.15
CA ALA A 297 10.46 27.66 11.35
C ALA A 297 11.31 26.91 12.38
N GLY A 298 12.63 26.93 12.24
CA GLY A 298 13.56 26.30 13.17
C GLY A 298 13.43 26.83 14.61
N ALA A 299 13.19 28.13 14.78
CA ALA A 299 12.93 28.73 16.10
C ALA A 299 11.65 28.21 16.78
N ARG A 300 10.73 27.61 16.02
CA ARG A 300 9.51 26.94 16.50
C ARG A 300 9.65 25.40 16.55
N GLY A 301 10.84 24.87 16.30
CA GLY A 301 11.07 23.43 16.20
C GLY A 301 10.56 22.79 14.91
N ILE A 302 10.28 23.58 13.87
CA ILE A 302 9.72 23.11 12.60
C ILE A 302 10.82 22.98 11.55
N GLY A 303 11.00 21.77 11.00
CA GLY A 303 11.89 21.49 9.88
C GLY A 303 11.23 21.79 8.54
N ILE A 304 11.96 22.39 7.59
CA ILE A 304 11.45 22.68 6.24
C ILE A 304 12.13 21.77 5.23
N HIS A 305 11.31 21.09 4.42
CA HIS A 305 11.70 20.32 3.25
C HIS A 305 11.13 21.00 2.00
N SER A 306 11.84 20.95 0.88
CA SER A 306 11.20 21.28 -0.40
C SER A 306 10.44 20.05 -0.93
N VAL A 307 9.23 20.24 -1.46
CA VAL A 307 8.50 19.19 -2.18
C VAL A 307 8.23 19.59 -3.62
N ASP A 308 8.28 18.61 -4.51
CA ASP A 308 7.92 18.74 -5.91
C ASP A 308 7.37 17.43 -6.44
N GLY A 309 6.59 17.49 -7.53
CA GLY A 309 5.89 16.33 -8.04
C GLY A 309 5.25 16.57 -9.40
N ASP A 310 5.56 15.71 -10.36
CA ASP A 310 4.85 15.59 -11.63
C ASP A 310 5.07 14.16 -12.15
N PRO A 311 4.02 13.41 -12.53
CA PRO A 311 4.15 12.07 -13.09
C PRO A 311 5.16 11.95 -14.24
N HIS A 312 5.34 13.01 -15.05
CA HIS A 312 6.26 13.02 -16.19
C HIS A 312 7.74 13.10 -15.79
N MET A 313 8.07 13.38 -14.51
CA MET A 313 9.47 13.43 -14.04
C MET A 313 10.22 12.11 -14.20
N VAL A 314 9.51 10.98 -14.27
CA VAL A 314 10.11 9.66 -14.52
C VAL A 314 10.54 9.45 -15.98
N LEU A 315 10.11 10.31 -16.91
CA LEU A 315 10.41 10.16 -18.32
C LEU A 315 11.87 10.49 -18.61
N ALA A 316 12.49 9.74 -19.50
CA ALA A 316 13.94 9.81 -19.76
C ALA A 316 14.42 11.20 -20.20
N ASP A 317 13.59 11.94 -20.93
CA ASP A 317 13.86 13.31 -21.37
C ASP A 317 13.65 14.37 -20.27
N ALA A 318 12.83 14.07 -19.25
CA ALA A 318 12.60 14.94 -18.09
C ALA A 318 13.69 14.80 -17.02
N ILE A 319 14.30 13.62 -16.86
CA ILE A 319 15.30 13.33 -15.80
C ILE A 319 16.41 14.38 -15.68
N PRO A 320 17.05 14.88 -16.78
CA PRO A 320 18.08 15.91 -16.66
C PRO A 320 17.59 17.21 -16.01
N ALA A 321 16.34 17.62 -16.28
CA ALA A 321 15.75 18.80 -15.66
C ALA A 321 15.44 18.58 -14.18
N VAL A 322 14.98 17.38 -13.81
CA VAL A 322 14.77 16.97 -12.41
C VAL A 322 16.09 16.99 -11.64
N ALA A 323 17.16 16.42 -12.19
CA ALA A 323 18.49 16.46 -11.58
C ALA A 323 19.00 17.90 -11.38
N LYS A 324 18.82 18.78 -12.38
CA LYS A 324 19.20 20.19 -12.28
C LYS A 324 18.45 20.93 -11.17
N ARG A 325 17.18 20.60 -10.95
CA ARG A 325 16.37 21.12 -9.85
C ARG A 325 16.93 20.72 -8.49
N VAL A 326 17.31 19.45 -8.32
CA VAL A 326 17.95 18.96 -7.08
C VAL A 326 19.28 19.68 -6.83
N GLN A 327 20.10 19.86 -7.87
CA GLN A 327 21.36 20.62 -7.78
C GLN A 327 21.12 22.06 -7.30
N ALA A 328 20.04 22.70 -7.72
CA ALA A 328 19.69 24.04 -7.25
C ALA A 328 19.40 24.08 -5.74
N TYR A 329 18.70 23.07 -5.20
CA TYR A 329 18.45 22.94 -3.76
C TYR A 329 19.72 22.61 -2.98
N ALA A 330 20.58 21.73 -3.52
CA ALA A 330 21.88 21.43 -2.92
C ALA A 330 22.78 22.66 -2.87
N ALA A 331 22.83 23.44 -3.97
CA ALA A 331 23.58 24.69 -4.04
C ALA A 331 23.04 25.74 -3.06
N TYR A 332 21.71 25.86 -2.93
CA TYR A 332 21.09 26.70 -1.90
C TYR A 332 21.59 26.28 -0.50
N ASN A 333 21.48 25.01 -0.14
CA ASN A 333 21.91 24.53 1.17
C ASN A 333 23.40 24.77 1.44
N ALA A 334 24.26 24.57 0.44
CA ALA A 334 25.69 24.83 0.56
C ALA A 334 26.01 26.31 0.82
N ALA A 335 25.22 27.23 0.25
CA ALA A 335 25.38 28.67 0.41
C ALA A 335 24.78 29.23 1.72
N GLN A 336 23.94 28.46 2.42
CA GLN A 336 23.27 28.91 3.65
C GLN A 336 23.97 28.42 4.93
N PRO A 337 23.88 29.18 6.04
CA PRO A 337 24.29 28.70 7.35
C PRO A 337 23.33 27.57 7.83
N PRO A 338 23.77 26.68 8.74
CA PRO A 338 23.02 25.48 9.14
C PRO A 338 21.54 25.71 9.51
N GLU A 339 21.24 26.81 10.20
CA GLU A 339 19.90 27.20 10.65
C GLU A 339 18.96 27.69 9.54
N ALA A 340 19.48 27.92 8.33
CA ALA A 340 18.72 28.38 7.17
C ALA A 340 18.65 27.33 6.03
N ARG A 341 19.16 26.12 6.27
CA ARG A 341 19.17 25.02 5.30
C ARG A 341 17.86 24.25 5.30
N LEU A 342 17.43 23.84 4.12
CA LEU A 342 16.41 22.81 3.97
C LEU A 342 16.90 21.50 4.60
N ARG A 343 16.00 20.77 5.24
CA ARG A 343 16.28 19.44 5.83
C ARG A 343 16.41 18.35 4.78
N GLY A 344 15.82 18.56 3.60
CA GLY A 344 15.87 17.65 2.47
C GLY A 344 14.94 18.09 1.34
N VAL A 345 14.85 17.23 0.33
CA VAL A 345 13.94 17.34 -0.80
C VAL A 345 13.03 16.11 -0.82
N GLN A 346 11.78 16.30 -1.18
CA GLN A 346 10.80 15.23 -1.37
C GLN A 346 10.27 15.27 -2.80
N PHE A 347 10.14 14.09 -3.41
CA PHE A 347 9.57 13.90 -4.74
C PHE A 347 8.29 13.09 -4.66
N ASP A 348 7.16 13.75 -4.97
CA ASP A 348 5.84 13.16 -5.08
C ASP A 348 5.51 12.86 -6.54
N VAL A 349 6.04 11.75 -7.04
CA VAL A 349 5.98 11.39 -8.46
C VAL A 349 5.15 10.13 -8.61
N GLU A 350 3.98 10.27 -9.23
CA GLU A 350 2.97 9.21 -9.37
C GLU A 350 2.93 8.68 -10.82
N PRO A 351 3.87 7.84 -11.26
CA PRO A 351 3.97 7.41 -12.66
C PRO A 351 2.79 6.56 -13.15
N TYR A 352 1.98 6.02 -12.22
CA TYR A 352 0.75 5.29 -12.54
C TYR A 352 -0.37 6.20 -13.06
N LEU A 353 -0.26 7.53 -12.89
CA LEU A 353 -1.14 8.50 -13.51
C LEU A 353 -0.83 8.72 -15.00
N LEU A 354 0.33 8.25 -15.49
CA LEU A 354 0.67 8.33 -16.91
C LEU A 354 -0.10 7.27 -17.71
N PRO A 355 -0.71 7.67 -18.85
CA PRO A 355 -1.32 6.72 -19.77
C PRO A 355 -0.31 5.65 -20.21
N ASP A 356 -0.76 4.41 -20.40
CA ASP A 356 0.10 3.30 -20.85
C ASP A 356 0.85 3.59 -22.17
N ASN A 357 0.27 4.42 -23.04
CA ASN A 357 0.91 4.84 -24.30
C ASN A 357 2.01 5.91 -24.10
N VAL A 358 2.14 6.48 -22.90
CA VAL A 358 3.22 7.40 -22.50
C VAL A 358 4.28 6.63 -21.74
N LEU A 359 3.86 5.85 -20.73
CA LEU A 359 4.75 4.99 -19.96
C LEU A 359 4.05 3.63 -19.69
N PRO A 360 4.43 2.57 -20.42
CA PRO A 360 3.85 1.25 -20.22
C PRO A 360 4.07 0.75 -18.79
N ALA A 361 3.08 0.09 -18.21
CA ALA A 361 3.15 -0.46 -16.85
C ALA A 361 4.43 -1.28 -16.59
N SER A 362 4.85 -2.10 -17.56
CA SER A 362 6.07 -2.93 -17.48
C SER A 362 7.39 -2.15 -17.40
N ARG A 363 7.36 -0.84 -17.67
CA ARG A 363 8.53 0.06 -17.63
C ARG A 363 8.50 1.03 -16.45
N ARG A 364 7.41 1.11 -15.70
CA ARG A 364 7.23 2.10 -14.61
C ARG A 364 8.29 1.96 -13.53
N ASP A 365 8.50 0.74 -13.01
CA ASP A 365 9.49 0.46 -11.98
C ASP A 365 10.90 0.88 -12.41
N ALA A 366 11.31 0.50 -13.62
CA ALA A 366 12.62 0.85 -14.16
C ALA A 366 12.79 2.37 -14.35
N ALA A 367 11.77 3.04 -14.90
CA ALA A 367 11.79 4.50 -15.10
C ALA A 367 11.87 5.26 -13.76
N TYR A 368 11.13 4.79 -12.75
CA TYR A 368 11.18 5.36 -11.41
C TYR A 368 12.56 5.21 -10.78
N LEU A 369 13.18 4.03 -10.89
CA LEU A 369 14.53 3.78 -10.38
C LEU A 369 15.59 4.62 -11.09
N ASP A 370 15.47 4.85 -12.40
CA ASP A 370 16.37 5.71 -13.16
C ASP A 370 16.26 7.18 -12.70
N MET A 371 15.04 7.68 -12.49
CA MET A 371 14.81 9.00 -11.89
C MET A 371 15.39 9.08 -10.48
N ALA A 372 15.09 8.10 -9.62
CA ALA A 372 15.55 8.10 -8.22
C ALA A 372 17.07 8.11 -8.12
N ARG A 373 17.76 7.33 -8.97
CA ARG A 373 19.23 7.33 -9.07
C ARG A 373 19.76 8.70 -9.47
N ALA A 374 19.18 9.34 -10.48
CA ALA A 374 19.59 10.66 -10.95
C ALA A 374 19.38 11.74 -9.88
N VAL A 375 18.23 11.71 -9.20
CA VAL A 375 17.92 12.59 -8.07
C VAL A 375 18.94 12.41 -6.94
N LYS A 376 19.20 11.17 -6.50
CA LYS A 376 20.18 10.93 -5.42
C LYS A 376 21.59 11.36 -5.80
N THR A 377 22.00 11.08 -7.04
CA THR A 377 23.30 11.52 -7.56
C THR A 377 23.42 13.05 -7.55
N ALA A 378 22.36 13.75 -7.95
CA ALA A 378 22.31 15.21 -7.96
C ALA A 378 22.30 15.83 -6.55
N ALA A 379 21.69 15.15 -5.58
CA ALA A 379 21.64 15.59 -4.17
C ALA A 379 22.99 15.43 -3.46
N GLY A 380 23.76 14.39 -3.83
CA GLY A 380 24.97 14.00 -3.13
C GLY A 380 24.71 13.66 -1.65
N ASP A 381 25.72 13.86 -0.81
CA ASP A 381 25.61 13.61 0.64
C ASP A 381 25.08 14.81 1.43
N GLY A 382 25.04 15.99 0.80
CA GLY A 382 24.68 17.26 1.44
C GLY A 382 23.17 17.51 1.56
N LEU A 383 22.34 16.70 0.90
CA LEU A 383 20.89 16.88 0.83
C LEU A 383 20.18 15.53 0.88
N ARG A 384 19.28 15.38 1.85
CA ARG A 384 18.49 14.15 1.99
C ARG A 384 17.39 14.10 0.93
N VAL A 385 17.17 12.92 0.37
CA VAL A 385 16.15 12.65 -0.64
C VAL A 385 15.07 11.74 -0.06
N GLU A 386 13.83 12.20 -0.14
CA GLU A 386 12.64 11.47 0.24
C GLU A 386 11.74 11.25 -1.00
N PHE A 387 11.14 10.08 -1.12
CA PHE A 387 10.18 9.80 -2.20
C PHE A 387 8.81 9.49 -1.61
N VAL A 388 7.76 10.06 -2.20
CA VAL A 388 6.39 9.66 -1.90
C VAL A 388 6.06 8.43 -2.75
N VAL A 389 5.55 7.39 -2.10
CA VAL A 389 5.24 6.10 -2.73
C VAL A 389 3.86 5.62 -2.31
N PRO A 390 3.12 4.91 -3.17
CA PRO A 390 1.83 4.39 -2.80
C PRO A 390 1.95 3.12 -1.93
N PHE A 391 1.00 2.90 -1.02
CA PHE A 391 1.03 1.78 -0.09
C PHE A 391 1.10 0.39 -0.77
N TRP A 392 0.53 0.23 -1.96
CA TRP A 392 0.52 -1.06 -2.66
C TRP A 392 1.90 -1.51 -3.14
N TRP A 393 2.91 -0.63 -3.16
CA TRP A 393 4.31 -1.01 -3.39
C TRP A 393 4.88 -1.91 -2.31
N GLY A 394 4.26 -1.98 -1.12
CA GLY A 394 4.61 -2.95 -0.07
C GLY A 394 4.54 -4.41 -0.52
N LYS A 395 3.83 -4.70 -1.62
CA LYS A 395 3.77 -6.04 -2.23
C LYS A 395 4.92 -6.34 -3.21
N ASN A 396 5.72 -5.34 -3.58
CA ASN A 396 6.83 -5.42 -4.54
C ASN A 396 8.17 -5.16 -3.84
N GLN A 397 8.64 -6.13 -3.06
CA GLN A 397 9.89 -6.00 -2.31
C GLN A 397 11.11 -5.76 -3.20
N ALA A 398 11.13 -6.33 -4.41
CA ALA A 398 12.23 -6.11 -5.35
C ALA A 398 12.39 -4.64 -5.76
N LEU A 399 11.27 -3.93 -5.94
CA LEU A 399 11.28 -2.49 -6.22
C LEU A 399 11.76 -1.69 -5.00
N LEU A 400 11.26 -2.01 -3.80
CA LEU A 400 11.67 -1.32 -2.57
C LEU A 400 13.17 -1.52 -2.29
N ASP A 401 13.68 -2.74 -2.44
CA ASP A 401 15.10 -3.06 -2.28
C ASP A 401 15.97 -2.32 -3.31
N ALA A 402 15.52 -2.25 -4.57
CA ALA A 402 16.23 -1.52 -5.62
C ALA A 402 16.22 0.01 -5.40
N LEU A 403 15.20 0.54 -4.72
CA LEU A 403 15.07 1.96 -4.39
C LEU A 403 15.93 2.38 -3.18
N ALA A 404 16.22 1.48 -2.25
CA ALA A 404 16.94 1.77 -1.00
C ALA A 404 18.30 2.48 -1.13
N PRO A 405 19.13 2.22 -2.16
CA PRO A 405 20.37 2.97 -2.37
C PRO A 405 20.14 4.42 -2.81
N HIS A 406 18.93 4.75 -3.27
CA HIS A 406 18.59 6.03 -3.88
C HIS A 406 17.66 6.89 -3.02
N ALA A 407 17.03 6.31 -1.99
CA ALA A 407 16.14 6.99 -1.07
C ALA A 407 16.74 7.04 0.35
N ASP A 408 16.81 8.23 0.95
CA ASP A 408 17.13 8.36 2.39
C ASP A 408 15.88 8.16 3.25
N ALA A 409 14.71 8.44 2.69
CA ALA A 409 13.41 8.23 3.31
C ALA A 409 12.31 7.94 2.28
N LEU A 410 11.20 7.35 2.74
CA LEU A 410 9.94 7.26 1.98
C LEU A 410 8.81 7.92 2.77
N ALA A 411 7.85 8.53 2.06
CA ALA A 411 6.53 8.86 2.58
C ALA A 411 5.51 7.95 1.90
N VAL A 412 4.82 7.11 2.68
CA VAL A 412 3.88 6.13 2.15
C VAL A 412 2.49 6.74 2.13
N MET A 413 1.88 6.87 0.96
CA MET A 413 0.47 7.28 0.80
C MET A 413 -0.46 6.15 1.25
N ASP A 414 -0.54 5.97 2.57
CA ASP A 414 -1.42 5.03 3.25
C ASP A 414 -2.73 5.72 3.58
N TYR A 415 -3.41 6.15 2.53
CA TYR A 415 -4.69 6.83 2.60
C TYR A 415 -5.76 5.80 2.95
N ARG A 416 -5.74 5.32 4.19
CA ARG A 416 -6.74 4.47 4.82
C ARG A 416 -7.24 5.15 6.09
N THR A 417 -8.47 4.84 6.44
CA THR A 417 -9.13 5.38 7.64
C THR A 417 -9.33 4.36 8.74
N ASP A 418 -9.35 3.08 8.37
CA ASP A 418 -9.39 1.95 9.30
C ASP A 418 -8.01 1.68 9.90
N ARG A 419 -7.95 1.56 11.23
CA ARG A 419 -6.69 1.40 11.95
C ARG A 419 -5.92 0.16 11.52
N GLU A 420 -6.60 -0.98 11.41
CA GLU A 420 -5.95 -2.26 11.11
C GLU A 420 -5.34 -2.23 9.71
N GLN A 421 -6.07 -1.69 8.72
CA GLN A 421 -5.53 -1.50 7.37
C GLN A 421 -4.31 -0.57 7.32
N ILE A 422 -4.34 0.56 8.03
CA ILE A 422 -3.19 1.48 8.09
C ILE A 422 -1.97 0.75 8.67
N VAL A 423 -2.16 -0.04 9.73
CA VAL A 423 -1.07 -0.81 10.33
C VAL A 423 -0.52 -1.83 9.34
N ASP A 424 -1.38 -2.63 8.72
CA ASP A 424 -0.99 -3.69 7.78
C ASP A 424 -0.24 -3.14 6.56
N PHE A 425 -0.67 -2.00 6.01
CA PHE A 425 -0.03 -1.38 4.86
C PHE A 425 1.24 -0.62 5.20
N ALA A 426 1.39 -0.10 6.42
CA ALA A 426 2.63 0.52 6.89
C ALA A 426 3.77 -0.49 7.10
N ILE A 427 3.47 -1.69 7.61
CA ILE A 427 4.47 -2.68 8.05
C ILE A 427 5.54 -3.01 7.01
N PRO A 428 5.24 -3.30 5.72
CA PRO A 428 6.26 -3.59 4.72
C PRO A 428 7.30 -2.48 4.57
N PHE A 429 6.89 -1.22 4.70
CA PHE A 429 7.78 -0.07 4.59
C PHE A 429 8.55 0.18 5.89
N LEU A 430 7.91 0.02 7.05
CA LEU A 430 8.59 0.12 8.34
C LEU A 430 9.68 -0.96 8.49
N ASP A 431 9.40 -2.18 8.05
CA ASP A 431 10.39 -3.26 7.98
C ASP A 431 11.50 -2.94 6.98
N TRP A 432 11.17 -2.41 5.79
CA TRP A 432 12.14 -1.92 4.82
C TRP A 432 13.06 -0.84 5.41
N ALA A 433 12.51 0.09 6.19
CA ALA A 433 13.28 1.15 6.85
C ALA A 433 14.33 0.56 7.80
N GLY A 434 13.94 -0.41 8.61
CA GLY A 434 14.84 -1.13 9.52
C GLY A 434 15.85 -2.04 8.80
N ALA A 435 15.51 -2.61 7.65
CA ALA A 435 16.40 -3.46 6.87
C ALA A 435 17.50 -2.65 6.16
N HIS A 436 17.17 -1.45 5.69
CA HIS A 436 18.05 -0.61 4.87
C HIS A 436 18.65 0.60 5.60
N GLY A 437 18.32 0.78 6.88
CA GLY A 437 18.76 1.93 7.67
C GLY A 437 18.22 3.25 7.09
N ARG A 438 16.94 3.27 6.75
CA ARG A 438 16.21 4.40 6.15
C ARG A 438 15.11 4.89 7.06
N ARG A 439 14.46 6.00 6.68
CA ARG A 439 13.28 6.52 7.39
C ARG A 439 12.01 6.32 6.59
N VAL A 440 10.89 6.13 7.26
CA VAL A 440 9.57 6.01 6.64
C VAL A 440 8.54 6.86 7.38
N ARG A 441 7.79 7.67 6.63
CA ARG A 441 6.60 8.35 7.11
C ARG A 441 5.37 7.64 6.58
N ILE A 442 4.32 7.59 7.40
CA ILE A 442 3.01 7.06 6.97
C ILE A 442 2.09 8.26 6.75
N ALA A 443 1.58 8.43 5.55
CA ALA A 443 0.77 9.57 5.15
C ALA A 443 -0.72 9.21 5.15
N LEU A 444 -1.54 10.02 5.83
CA LEU A 444 -2.99 9.90 5.87
C LEU A 444 -3.65 11.09 5.16
N GLU A 445 -4.81 10.86 4.54
CA GLU A 445 -5.56 11.89 3.81
C GLU A 445 -6.66 12.51 4.68
N ALA A 446 -6.62 13.83 4.87
CA ALA A 446 -7.67 14.58 5.59
C ALA A 446 -8.63 15.33 4.66
N GLY A 447 -8.26 15.54 3.40
CA GLY A 447 -8.96 16.35 2.43
C GLY A 447 -10.17 15.67 1.82
N PRO A 448 -11.07 16.42 1.17
CA PRO A 448 -12.19 15.82 0.46
C PRO A 448 -11.69 15.03 -0.75
N ILE A 449 -12.10 13.76 -0.85
CA ILE A 449 -12.04 12.99 -2.09
C ILE A 449 -13.46 12.89 -2.63
N ASP A 450 -13.63 13.09 -3.93
CA ASP A 450 -14.94 12.95 -4.57
C ASP A 450 -15.38 11.48 -4.55
N PRO A 451 -16.68 11.20 -4.32
CA PRO A 451 -17.20 9.85 -4.41
C PRO A 451 -16.92 9.21 -5.76
N GLU A 452 -16.37 8.01 -5.74
CA GLU A 452 -16.26 7.15 -6.91
C GLU A 452 -17.46 6.20 -6.97
N VAL A 453 -17.78 5.71 -8.16
CA VAL A 453 -18.77 4.65 -8.37
C VAL A 453 -18.06 3.35 -8.73
N GLN A 454 -18.32 2.29 -7.97
CA GLN A 454 -17.97 0.93 -8.35
C GLN A 454 -19.19 0.23 -8.94
N ARG A 455 -19.02 -0.37 -10.11
CA ARG A 455 -19.97 -1.27 -10.75
C ARG A 455 -19.41 -2.68 -10.78
N ARG A 456 -20.12 -3.61 -10.14
CA ARG A 456 -19.78 -5.04 -10.15
C ARG A 456 -20.54 -5.75 -11.24
N TYR A 457 -19.82 -6.34 -12.18
CA TYR A 457 -20.34 -7.15 -13.25
C TYR A 457 -20.00 -8.63 -13.01
N VAL A 458 -20.97 -9.51 -13.22
CA VAL A 458 -20.79 -10.96 -13.11
C VAL A 458 -21.08 -11.64 -14.43
N ARG A 459 -20.34 -12.70 -14.73
CA ARG A 459 -20.48 -13.44 -15.99
C ARG A 459 -21.92 -13.95 -16.14
N ALA A 460 -22.55 -13.57 -17.24
CA ALA A 460 -23.89 -14.03 -17.59
C ALA A 460 -23.74 -15.38 -18.32
N ALA A 461 -23.89 -16.48 -17.59
CA ALA A 461 -23.86 -17.83 -18.19
C ALA A 461 -25.06 -18.04 -19.12
N ASP A 462 -26.24 -17.55 -18.71
CA ASP A 462 -27.48 -17.54 -19.47
C ASP A 462 -28.16 -16.17 -19.35
N GLY A 463 -28.72 -15.67 -20.45
CA GLY A 463 -29.49 -14.43 -20.48
C GLY A 463 -28.69 -13.18 -20.86
N PRO A 464 -29.35 -12.00 -20.85
CA PRO A 464 -28.75 -10.77 -21.33
C PRO A 464 -27.78 -10.16 -20.31
N GLY A 465 -26.77 -9.46 -20.81
CA GLY A 465 -25.90 -8.62 -19.98
C GLY A 465 -25.48 -7.34 -20.70
N ASP A 466 -24.96 -6.40 -19.94
CA ASP A 466 -24.73 -5.00 -20.31
C ASP A 466 -23.23 -4.66 -20.43
N LEU A 467 -22.37 -5.67 -20.40
CA LEU A 467 -20.93 -5.54 -20.60
C LEU A 467 -20.42 -6.70 -21.46
N LEU A 468 -19.72 -6.40 -22.55
CA LEU A 468 -19.05 -7.40 -23.39
C LEU A 468 -17.54 -7.37 -23.14
N ALA A 469 -16.90 -8.53 -23.01
CA ALA A 469 -15.45 -8.65 -23.16
C ALA A 469 -15.13 -9.17 -24.56
N VAL A 470 -14.40 -8.38 -25.33
CA VAL A 470 -14.09 -8.63 -26.75
C VAL A 470 -12.59 -8.68 -26.93
N ASP A 471 -12.08 -9.75 -27.55
CA ASP A 471 -10.68 -9.79 -27.97
C ASP A 471 -10.51 -9.00 -29.27
N VAL A 472 -9.63 -7.99 -29.26
CA VAL A 472 -9.23 -7.28 -30.47
C VAL A 472 -7.70 -7.26 -30.50
N ALA A 473 -7.12 -7.93 -31.49
CA ALA A 473 -5.66 -8.05 -31.65
C ALA A 473 -4.93 -8.61 -30.41
N GLY A 474 -5.53 -9.57 -29.69
CA GLY A 474 -4.94 -10.19 -28.51
C GLY A 474 -5.04 -9.34 -27.24
N ARG A 475 -5.77 -8.23 -27.28
CA ARG A 475 -6.09 -7.38 -26.13
C ARG A 475 -7.57 -7.44 -25.84
N GLN A 476 -7.93 -7.69 -24.58
CA GLN A 476 -9.31 -7.67 -24.13
C GLN A 476 -9.81 -6.23 -24.01
N VAL A 477 -10.96 -5.95 -24.61
CA VAL A 477 -11.65 -4.66 -24.56
C VAL A 477 -13.04 -4.87 -24.00
N LEU A 478 -13.35 -4.14 -22.93
CA LEU A 478 -14.67 -4.11 -22.35
C LEU A 478 -15.54 -3.10 -23.10
N ALA A 479 -16.69 -3.54 -23.62
CA ALA A 479 -17.68 -2.65 -24.24
C ALA A 479 -18.92 -2.59 -23.34
N LEU A 480 -19.12 -1.45 -22.69
CA LEU A 480 -20.32 -1.18 -21.90
C LEU A 480 -21.48 -0.92 -22.86
N LEU A 481 -22.59 -1.59 -22.67
CA LEU A 481 -23.77 -1.48 -23.52
C LEU A 481 -24.80 -0.55 -22.88
N ARG A 482 -25.48 0.26 -23.71
CA ARG A 482 -26.60 1.11 -23.28
C ARG A 482 -27.80 0.30 -22.78
N GLN A 483 -27.92 -0.94 -23.22
CA GLN A 483 -28.98 -1.86 -22.86
C GLN A 483 -28.45 -3.31 -22.83
N PRO A 484 -28.97 -4.17 -21.93
CA PRO A 484 -28.57 -5.57 -21.87
C PRO A 484 -28.84 -6.31 -23.20
N LEU A 485 -27.88 -7.14 -23.62
CA LEU A 485 -27.94 -7.94 -24.84
C LEU A 485 -27.68 -9.41 -24.51
N ALA A 486 -28.52 -10.29 -25.05
CA ALA A 486 -28.27 -11.73 -25.04
C ALA A 486 -27.37 -12.10 -26.22
N ALA A 487 -26.17 -12.59 -25.94
CA ALA A 487 -25.21 -13.01 -26.95
C ALA A 487 -24.54 -14.31 -26.47
N PRO A 488 -25.11 -15.49 -26.80
CA PRO A 488 -24.65 -16.78 -26.24
C PRO A 488 -23.23 -17.14 -26.66
N ASP A 489 -22.78 -16.67 -27.83
CA ASP A 489 -21.43 -16.90 -28.34
C ASP A 489 -20.41 -15.84 -27.89
N ALA A 490 -20.83 -14.86 -27.09
CA ALA A 490 -19.99 -13.78 -26.59
C ALA A 490 -19.75 -13.91 -25.09
N ARG A 491 -18.64 -13.32 -24.61
CA ARG A 491 -18.40 -13.21 -23.17
C ARG A 491 -19.14 -12.01 -22.61
N VAL A 492 -20.35 -12.27 -22.13
CA VAL A 492 -21.25 -11.24 -21.59
C VAL A 492 -21.20 -11.24 -20.06
N TYR A 493 -21.24 -10.05 -19.49
CA TYR A 493 -21.40 -9.82 -18.06
C TYR A 493 -22.62 -8.96 -17.81
N ARG A 494 -23.27 -9.18 -16.68
CA ARG A 494 -24.43 -8.44 -16.20
C ARG A 494 -24.06 -7.64 -14.98
N LEU A 495 -24.46 -6.37 -14.94
CA LEU A 495 -24.37 -5.53 -13.76
C LEU A 495 -25.15 -6.19 -12.61
N GLN A 496 -24.42 -6.58 -11.57
CA GLN A 496 -24.98 -7.16 -10.36
C GLN A 496 -25.29 -6.07 -9.32
N SER A 497 -24.39 -5.11 -9.16
CA SER A 497 -24.56 -4.02 -8.21
C SER A 497 -23.80 -2.77 -8.64
N THR A 498 -24.33 -1.61 -8.24
CA THR A 498 -23.65 -0.33 -8.29
C THR A 498 -23.55 0.20 -6.87
N ARG A 499 -22.37 0.64 -6.45
CA ARG A 499 -22.12 1.21 -5.13
C ARG A 499 -21.38 2.53 -5.29
N ALA A 500 -21.87 3.57 -4.62
CA ALA A 500 -21.07 4.76 -4.37
C ALA A 500 -20.02 4.43 -3.30
N ILE A 501 -18.76 4.64 -3.65
CA ILE A 501 -17.62 4.65 -2.74
C ILE A 501 -17.41 6.11 -2.43
N ASP A 502 -17.93 6.56 -1.29
CA ASP A 502 -17.86 7.96 -0.89
C ASP A 502 -16.44 8.45 -0.60
N GLY A 503 -15.45 7.56 -0.57
CA GLY A 503 -14.06 7.87 -0.24
C GLY A 503 -13.74 7.69 1.24
N SER A 504 -14.71 7.34 2.10
CA SER A 504 -14.55 7.23 3.56
C SER A 504 -13.56 6.15 4.01
N ALA A 505 -13.26 5.18 3.14
CA ALA A 505 -12.20 4.19 3.38
C ALA A 505 -10.80 4.74 3.09
N THR A 506 -10.71 5.84 2.34
CA THR A 506 -9.46 6.41 1.81
C THR A 506 -9.11 7.75 2.44
N THR A 507 -10.10 8.52 2.88
CA THR A 507 -9.90 9.84 3.48
C THR A 507 -10.82 10.09 4.68
N PHE A 508 -10.34 10.90 5.61
CA PHE A 508 -11.15 11.44 6.70
C PHE A 508 -12.06 12.60 6.28
N HIS A 509 -12.03 13.05 5.02
CA HIS A 509 -12.91 14.07 4.45
C HIS A 509 -13.24 15.26 5.38
N LYS A 510 -12.41 16.20 5.75
CA LYS A 510 -12.82 17.26 6.72
C LYS A 510 -13.25 16.79 8.13
N ASP A 511 -13.47 15.50 8.45
CA ASP A 511 -13.54 15.00 9.85
C ASP A 511 -12.13 14.88 10.43
N LYS A 512 -11.49 16.06 10.53
CA LYS A 512 -10.16 16.22 11.10
C LYS A 512 -10.13 15.76 12.57
N ALA A 513 -11.26 15.79 13.27
CA ALA A 513 -11.36 15.33 14.65
C ALA A 513 -11.20 13.80 14.76
N ALA A 514 -11.80 13.02 13.86
CA ALA A 514 -11.59 11.57 13.80
C ALA A 514 -10.14 11.22 13.51
N LEU A 515 -9.53 11.86 12.50
CA LEU A 515 -8.12 11.69 12.19
C LEU A 515 -7.25 11.98 13.42
N LEU A 516 -7.41 13.16 14.05
CA LEU A 516 -6.57 13.57 15.19
C LEU A 516 -6.72 12.64 16.41
N ARG A 517 -7.89 12.01 16.61
CA ARG A 517 -8.07 10.99 17.67
C ARG A 517 -7.32 9.70 17.37
N LEU A 518 -7.12 9.35 16.09
CA LEU A 518 -6.43 8.13 15.67
C LEU A 518 -4.90 8.24 15.80
N LEU A 519 -4.33 9.42 15.52
CA LEU A 519 -2.88 9.62 15.42
C LEU A 519 -2.08 9.10 16.63
N PRO A 520 -2.41 9.42 17.90
CA PRO A 520 -1.58 9.00 19.04
C PRO A 520 -1.43 7.48 19.16
N GLY A 521 -2.48 6.73 18.83
CA GLY A 521 -2.44 5.27 18.86
C GLY A 521 -1.56 4.71 17.75
N LEU A 522 -1.61 5.28 16.55
CA LEU A 522 -0.74 4.88 15.43
C LEU A 522 0.72 5.25 15.70
N GLU A 523 0.97 6.44 16.26
CA GLU A 523 2.31 6.90 16.64
C GLU A 523 2.96 5.99 17.68
N ALA A 524 2.19 5.55 18.68
CA ALA A 524 2.67 4.58 19.67
C ALA A 524 3.01 3.22 19.05
N GLU A 525 2.21 2.77 18.10
CA GLU A 525 2.40 1.48 17.42
C GLU A 525 3.60 1.52 16.46
N PHE A 526 3.64 2.49 15.55
CA PHE A 526 4.73 2.65 14.59
C PHE A 526 6.04 3.08 15.24
N GLY A 527 5.97 3.73 16.40
CA GLY A 527 7.12 4.02 17.24
C GLY A 527 7.96 2.78 17.54
N ALA A 528 7.41 1.57 17.50
CA ALA A 528 8.20 0.35 17.68
C ALA A 528 9.27 0.14 16.59
N TRP A 529 9.21 0.81 15.44
CA TRP A 529 10.24 0.69 14.40
C TRP A 529 11.24 1.85 14.46
N ASP A 530 12.53 1.54 14.55
CA ASP A 530 13.61 2.55 14.61
C ASP A 530 13.62 3.49 13.38
N GLY A 531 13.12 3.01 12.23
CA GLY A 531 13.00 3.77 11.00
C GLY A 531 11.75 4.66 10.90
N PHE A 532 10.85 4.66 11.89
CA PHE A 532 9.64 5.47 11.84
C PHE A 532 9.95 6.97 11.93
N GLY A 533 9.57 7.69 10.88
CA GLY A 533 9.81 9.12 10.68
C GLY A 533 8.65 10.03 11.09
N GLY A 534 7.51 9.46 11.48
CA GLY A 534 6.30 10.21 11.89
C GLY A 534 5.14 10.02 10.92
N ILE A 535 3.97 10.55 11.30
CA ILE A 535 2.79 10.57 10.43
C ILE A 535 2.76 11.88 9.63
N ALA A 536 2.58 11.77 8.32
CA ALA A 536 2.29 12.90 7.47
C ALA A 536 0.76 13.03 7.29
N VAL A 537 0.22 14.23 7.32
CA VAL A 537 -1.21 14.47 7.10
C VAL A 537 -1.38 15.35 5.88
N HIS A 538 -2.00 14.81 4.84
CA HIS A 538 -2.34 15.53 3.63
C HIS A 538 -3.64 16.33 3.83
N GLU A 539 -3.71 17.53 3.24
CA GLU A 539 -4.88 18.44 3.32
C GLU A 539 -5.41 18.72 4.74
N LEU A 540 -4.50 18.81 5.73
CA LEU A 540 -4.88 19.13 7.12
C LEU A 540 -5.37 20.58 7.28
N ARG A 541 -4.98 21.49 6.40
CA ARG A 541 -5.29 22.92 6.52
C ARG A 541 -6.70 23.27 6.05
#